data_AF-A0A5Q4FSI3-F1
#
_entry.id   AF-A0A5Q4FSI3-F1
#
_cell.length_a   1.000
_cell.length_b   1.000
_cell.length_c   1.000
_cell.angle_alpha   90.00
_cell.angle_beta   90.00
_cell.angle_gamma   90.00
#
_symmetry.space_group_name_H-M   'P 1'
#
loop_
_entity.id
_entity.type
_entity.pdbx_description
1 polymer ?
#
loop_
_entity_poly.entity_id
_entity_poly.type
_entity_poly.pdbx_seq_one_letter_code
_entity_poly.pdbx_strand_id
1 'polypeptide(L)'
;MIEIEQERTVSQTEIDLPVSDARKNQQDVAQDLAEYKFGWSDNSDDYSFTSERGLSREQVAAISERKNEPSWMRDLRLRAYEAYLRRPMPNWGADLTGIDFDNIFYYVEASEKQANTWDELPPEILETYEKLGIPQAERERLVSGVAAQYESTVLYHKVREDLEAEGVLFLDTDTALQEHEDLFRKHFATIIPPNDNKFAALNTAVWSGGSFIWIPEGVKVDIPLQAYFRINKQNMGQFERTLIIAEPGSYIHYVEGCTAPIYSSDSLHSAVVEILVKPGARVRYTTIQNWSNNVYNLVTKRAVAEKNATMEWIDGNIGS
;
A
#
# COMPACT_ATOMS: atom_id res chain seq x y z
N MET A 1 55.44 1.52 -33.02
CA MET A 1 55.57 2.92 -33.44
C MET A 1 54.34 3.28 -34.25
N ILE A 2 53.87 4.53 -34.11
CA ILE A 2 52.76 5.21 -34.80
C ILE A 2 51.40 4.90 -34.13
N GLU A 3 50.97 5.69 -33.13
CA GLU A 3 50.20 6.96 -33.19
C GLU A 3 48.75 6.78 -33.66
N ILE A 4 47.81 7.04 -32.75
CA ILE A 4 46.37 7.12 -33.01
C ILE A 4 45.98 8.60 -32.90
N GLU A 5 45.49 9.17 -34.00
CA GLU A 5 44.95 10.52 -34.10
C GLU A 5 43.68 10.69 -33.25
N GLN A 6 43.62 11.83 -32.55
CA GLN A 6 42.42 12.33 -31.88
C GLN A 6 41.52 13.07 -32.88
N GLU A 7 40.27 12.63 -33.02
CA GLU A 7 39.20 13.47 -33.56
C GLU A 7 38.24 13.93 -32.46
N ARG A 8 37.90 15.23 -32.56
CA ARG A 8 37.26 16.09 -31.58
C ARG A 8 35.76 15.87 -31.50
N THR A 9 35.22 15.69 -30.29
CA THR A 9 33.79 15.74 -30.02
C THR A 9 33.32 17.18 -29.80
N VAL A 10 32.20 17.52 -30.42
CA VAL A 10 31.54 18.83 -30.36
C VAL A 10 30.90 19.05 -28.99
N SER A 11 31.18 20.23 -28.43
CA SER A 11 30.66 20.82 -27.19
C SER A 11 29.14 20.82 -27.10
N GLN A 12 28.57 20.18 -26.06
CA GLN A 12 27.19 20.42 -25.61
C GLN A 12 27.18 21.63 -24.69
N THR A 13 26.34 22.60 -25.03
CA THR A 13 26.06 23.82 -24.28
C THR A 13 25.41 23.47 -22.94
N GLU A 14 26.07 23.82 -21.84
CA GLU A 14 25.54 23.72 -20.47
C GLU A 14 24.35 24.67 -20.29
N ILE A 15 23.24 24.14 -19.80
CA ILE A 15 22.12 24.93 -19.26
C ILE A 15 22.40 25.09 -17.77
N ASP A 16 22.81 26.29 -17.39
CA ASP A 16 23.18 26.67 -16.04
C ASP A 16 21.91 26.88 -15.19
N LEU A 17 21.63 25.97 -14.26
CA LEU A 17 20.63 26.17 -13.20
C LEU A 17 21.36 26.59 -11.92
N PRO A 18 20.90 27.64 -11.21
CA PRO A 18 21.63 28.19 -10.09
C PRO A 18 21.66 27.20 -8.90
N VAL A 19 22.84 26.66 -8.63
CA VAL A 19 23.13 25.90 -7.41
C VAL A 19 23.39 26.89 -6.28
N SER A 20 22.37 27.18 -5.47
CA SER A 20 22.56 27.85 -4.19
C SER A 20 22.44 26.84 -3.04
N ASP A 21 23.57 26.63 -2.36
CA ASP A 21 23.75 26.15 -0.97
C ASP A 21 22.97 24.91 -0.49
N ALA A 22 23.30 23.75 -1.05
CA ALA A 22 23.00 22.46 -0.41
C ALA A 22 24.19 21.50 -0.48
N ARG A 23 25.31 21.85 0.16
CA ARG A 23 26.29 20.85 0.62
C ARG A 23 26.03 20.51 2.08
N LYS A 24 24.92 19.81 2.34
CA LYS A 24 24.79 19.04 3.59
C LYS A 24 25.84 17.93 3.55
N ASN A 25 26.60 17.79 4.63
CA ASN A 25 27.65 16.80 4.76
C ASN A 25 27.03 15.39 4.64
N GLN A 26 27.67 14.44 3.95
CA GLN A 26 27.10 13.09 3.79
C GLN A 26 26.84 12.39 5.14
N GLN A 27 27.58 12.77 6.19
CA GLN A 27 27.33 12.34 7.57
C GLN A 27 26.06 12.96 8.17
N ASP A 28 25.76 14.24 7.90
CA ASP A 28 24.55 14.90 8.38
C ASP A 28 23.31 14.36 7.68
N VAL A 29 23.40 14.01 6.39
CA VAL A 29 22.31 13.35 5.65
C VAL A 29 22.08 11.93 6.20
N ALA A 30 23.15 11.19 6.51
CA ALA A 30 23.05 9.87 7.14
C ALA A 30 22.47 9.94 8.57
N GLN A 31 22.78 11.01 9.32
CA GLN A 31 22.25 11.23 10.67
C GLN A 31 20.78 11.70 10.64
N ASP A 32 20.42 12.57 9.69
CA ASP A 32 19.03 12.99 9.41
C ASP A 32 18.14 11.82 8.93
N LEU A 33 18.73 10.79 8.28
CA LEU A 33 18.07 9.54 7.89
C LEU A 33 18.04 8.49 9.03
N ALA A 34 18.99 8.56 9.96
CA ALA A 34 19.07 7.66 11.12
C ALA A 34 18.08 8.05 12.24
N GLU A 35 17.76 9.34 12.36
CA GLU A 35 16.67 9.78 13.22
C GLU A 35 15.34 9.53 12.52
N TYR A 36 14.56 8.58 13.01
CA TYR A 36 13.25 8.27 12.45
C TYR A 36 12.24 9.40 12.74
N LYS A 37 12.16 10.35 11.81
CA LYS A 37 11.34 11.56 11.87
C LYS A 37 9.84 11.33 11.67
N PHE A 38 9.32 10.12 11.81
CA PHE A 38 7.86 9.84 11.70
C PHE A 38 7.32 9.07 12.91
N GLY A 39 8.10 9.00 14.00
CA GLY A 39 7.87 8.12 15.14
C GLY A 39 6.76 8.51 16.12
N TRP A 40 5.93 9.50 15.82
CA TRP A 40 4.89 9.98 16.73
C TRP A 40 3.61 9.13 16.66
N SER A 41 3.13 8.76 17.85
CA SER A 41 1.84 8.13 18.06
C SER A 41 0.75 9.15 18.35
N ASP A 42 -0.47 8.90 17.87
CA ASP A 42 -1.66 9.62 18.33
C ASP A 42 -2.17 8.97 19.62
N ASN A 43 -2.66 9.78 20.58
CA ASN A 43 -3.14 9.30 21.90
C ASN A 43 -4.60 8.82 21.88
N SER A 44 -5.21 8.67 20.71
CA SER A 44 -6.59 8.17 20.57
C SER A 44 -6.65 6.66 20.79
N ASP A 45 -7.24 6.28 21.93
CA ASP A 45 -7.81 4.95 22.15
C ASP A 45 -9.28 4.85 21.69
N ASP A 46 -9.81 5.90 21.06
CA ASP A 46 -11.17 5.99 20.54
C ASP A 46 -11.30 5.28 19.18
N TYR A 47 -11.29 3.93 19.21
CA TYR A 47 -11.61 3.08 18.06
C TYR A 47 -13.10 2.73 18.06
N SER A 48 -13.76 2.72 16.89
CA SER A 48 -15.16 2.26 16.80
C SER A 48 -15.27 0.76 17.06
N PHE A 49 -14.24 -0.02 16.69
CA PHE A 49 -14.17 -1.44 17.01
C PHE A 49 -12.73 -1.95 17.11
N THR A 50 -12.50 -2.91 18.00
CA THR A 50 -11.25 -3.67 18.09
C THR A 50 -11.60 -5.14 18.27
N SER A 51 -11.05 -5.99 17.41
CA SER A 51 -11.18 -7.45 17.54
C SER A 51 -10.54 -7.98 18.82
N GLU A 52 -10.91 -9.18 19.26
CA GLU A 52 -10.11 -9.90 20.27
C GLU A 52 -8.71 -10.22 19.72
N ARG A 53 -7.75 -10.48 20.61
CA ARG A 53 -6.41 -10.89 20.19
C ARG A 53 -6.41 -12.31 19.63
N GLY A 54 -5.46 -12.59 18.75
CA GLY A 54 -5.33 -13.87 18.09
C GLY A 54 -6.29 -14.02 16.93
N LEU A 55 -6.23 -15.17 16.26
CA LEU A 55 -7.03 -15.44 15.07
C LEU A 55 -7.78 -16.76 15.18
N SER A 56 -9.10 -16.68 15.08
CA SER A 56 -10.03 -17.80 15.06
C SER A 56 -10.90 -17.78 13.81
N ARG A 57 -11.57 -18.91 13.54
CA ARG A 57 -12.51 -19.04 12.43
C ARG A 57 -13.68 -18.06 12.59
N GLU A 58 -14.12 -17.85 13.83
CA GLU A 58 -15.20 -16.95 14.22
C GLU A 58 -14.81 -15.49 13.99
N GLN A 59 -13.57 -15.09 14.33
CA GLN A 59 -13.07 -13.75 14.05
C GLN A 59 -12.99 -13.48 12.55
N VAL A 60 -12.49 -14.43 11.75
CA VAL A 60 -12.45 -14.30 10.27
C VAL A 60 -13.86 -14.12 9.70
N ALA A 61 -14.84 -14.88 10.19
CA ALA A 61 -16.23 -14.71 9.78
C ALA A 61 -16.80 -13.34 10.21
N ALA A 62 -16.49 -12.90 11.44
CA ALA A 62 -16.95 -11.62 11.96
C ALA A 62 -16.40 -10.42 11.19
N ILE A 63 -15.16 -10.48 10.67
CA ILE A 63 -14.61 -9.44 9.78
C ILE A 63 -15.51 -9.30 8.55
N SER A 64 -15.84 -10.41 7.90
CA SER A 64 -16.67 -10.43 6.70
C SER A 64 -18.09 -9.90 6.94
N GLU A 65 -18.69 -10.28 8.08
CA GLU A 65 -20.01 -9.82 8.49
C GLU A 65 -20.03 -8.31 8.78
N ARG A 66 -19.01 -7.78 9.47
CA ARG A 66 -18.89 -6.34 9.76
C ARG A 66 -18.73 -5.50 8.50
N LYS A 67 -17.95 -5.99 7.54
CA LYS A 67 -17.71 -5.33 6.26
C LYS A 67 -18.86 -5.52 5.25
N ASN A 68 -19.94 -6.20 5.68
CA ASN A 68 -21.13 -6.50 4.86
C ASN A 68 -20.75 -7.15 3.51
N GLU A 69 -19.82 -8.10 3.53
CA GLU A 69 -19.30 -8.73 2.32
C GLU A 69 -20.24 -9.80 1.74
N PRO A 70 -20.20 -10.04 0.42
CA PRO A 70 -20.91 -11.14 -0.20
C PRO A 70 -20.41 -12.51 0.31
N SER A 71 -21.31 -13.49 0.36
CA SER A 71 -21.05 -14.84 0.91
C SER A 71 -19.79 -15.52 0.33
N TRP A 72 -19.50 -15.32 -0.96
CA TRP A 72 -18.32 -15.92 -1.57
C TRP A 72 -17.00 -15.38 -1.02
N MET A 73 -16.97 -14.12 -0.57
CA MET A 73 -15.80 -13.51 0.06
C MET A 73 -15.59 -14.12 1.44
N ARG A 74 -16.66 -14.27 2.23
CA ARG A 74 -16.62 -15.00 3.51
C ARG A 74 -16.05 -16.41 3.32
N ASP A 75 -16.54 -17.15 2.32
CA ASP A 75 -16.05 -18.50 2.03
C ASP A 75 -14.58 -18.52 1.57
N LEU A 76 -14.14 -17.50 0.83
CA LEU A 76 -12.74 -17.32 0.46
C LEU A 76 -11.86 -17.08 1.69
N ARG A 77 -12.26 -16.16 2.57
CA ARG A 77 -11.55 -15.84 3.82
C ARG A 77 -11.42 -17.08 4.72
N LEU A 78 -12.50 -17.84 4.91
CA LEU A 78 -12.48 -19.05 5.72
C LEU A 78 -11.58 -20.14 5.12
N ARG A 79 -11.59 -20.33 3.79
CA ARG A 79 -10.65 -21.26 3.14
C ARG A 79 -9.20 -20.81 3.28
N ALA A 80 -8.95 -19.50 3.24
CA ALA A 80 -7.63 -18.93 3.44
C ALA A 80 -7.13 -19.14 4.87
N TYR A 81 -8.00 -18.98 5.87
CA TYR A 81 -7.70 -19.30 7.28
C TYR A 81 -7.29 -20.77 7.45
N GLU A 82 -8.04 -21.71 6.88
CA GLU A 82 -7.68 -23.14 6.91
C GLU A 82 -6.35 -23.43 6.17
N ALA A 83 -6.03 -22.67 5.12
CA ALA A 83 -4.74 -22.78 4.45
C ALA A 83 -3.60 -22.21 5.31
N TYR A 84 -3.84 -21.11 6.03
CA TYR A 84 -2.90 -20.51 6.97
C TYR A 84 -2.53 -21.45 8.11
N LEU A 85 -3.53 -22.11 8.73
CA LEU A 85 -3.32 -23.07 9.83
C LEU A 85 -2.52 -24.30 9.38
N ARG A 86 -2.81 -24.83 8.19
CA ARG A 86 -2.12 -26.02 7.67
C ARG A 86 -0.68 -25.76 7.24
N ARG A 87 -0.32 -24.51 6.94
CA ARG A 87 1.02 -24.16 6.48
C ARG A 87 1.98 -23.99 7.66
N PRO A 88 3.14 -24.67 7.65
CA PRO A 88 4.17 -24.43 8.64
C PRO A 88 4.75 -23.02 8.47
N MET A 89 5.28 -22.46 9.56
CA MET A 89 6.11 -21.27 9.47
C MET A 89 7.30 -21.52 8.52
N PRO A 90 7.67 -20.56 7.67
CA PRO A 90 8.87 -20.70 6.85
C PRO A 90 10.09 -20.82 7.76
N ASN A 91 11.02 -21.70 7.38
CA ASN A 91 12.27 -21.94 8.09
C ASN A 91 13.47 -21.29 7.39
N TRP A 92 13.20 -20.31 6.53
CA TRP A 92 14.16 -19.57 5.73
C TRP A 92 13.75 -18.08 5.71
N GLY A 93 14.71 -17.18 5.50
CA GLY A 93 14.47 -15.73 5.53
C GLY A 93 14.71 -15.15 6.92
N ALA A 94 13.92 -14.13 7.28
CA ALA A 94 14.00 -13.46 8.58
C ALA A 94 13.62 -14.43 9.72
N ASP A 95 14.16 -14.16 10.92
CA ASP A 95 13.73 -14.86 12.13
C ASP A 95 12.34 -14.36 12.52
N LEU A 96 11.36 -15.27 12.51
CA LEU A 96 9.95 -14.95 12.81
C LEU A 96 9.53 -15.44 14.21
N THR A 97 10.48 -15.92 15.02
CA THR A 97 10.18 -16.46 16.35
C THR A 97 9.76 -15.40 17.36
N GLY A 98 10.05 -14.12 17.09
CA GLY A 98 9.60 -12.98 17.89
C GLY A 98 8.12 -12.63 17.69
N ILE A 99 7.46 -13.14 16.64
CA ILE A 99 6.07 -12.80 16.35
C ILE A 99 5.13 -13.65 17.21
N ASP A 100 4.47 -13.00 18.18
CA ASP A 100 3.36 -13.60 18.94
C ASP A 100 2.03 -13.41 18.21
N PHE A 101 1.71 -14.34 17.32
CA PHE A 101 0.48 -14.31 16.51
C PHE A 101 -0.82 -14.36 17.33
N ASP A 102 -0.78 -14.89 18.56
CA ASP A 102 -1.95 -14.96 19.45
C ASP A 102 -2.20 -13.63 20.18
N ASN A 103 -1.21 -12.75 20.19
CA ASN A 103 -1.29 -11.43 20.82
C ASN A 103 -1.52 -10.30 19.80
N ILE A 104 -1.80 -10.60 18.53
CA ILE A 104 -2.06 -9.59 17.49
C ILE A 104 -3.56 -9.25 17.44
N PHE A 105 -3.88 -7.96 17.26
CA PHE A 105 -5.19 -7.52 16.77
C PHE A 105 -5.22 -7.58 15.25
N TYR A 106 -6.06 -8.43 14.67
CA TYR A 106 -6.15 -8.64 13.22
C TYR A 106 -7.12 -7.71 12.51
N TYR A 107 -7.98 -7.02 13.26
CA TYR A 107 -8.93 -6.05 12.72
C TYR A 107 -9.23 -4.96 13.76
N VAL A 108 -9.07 -3.70 13.35
CA VAL A 108 -9.29 -2.51 14.19
C VAL A 108 -9.92 -1.43 13.34
N GLU A 109 -11.13 -1.03 13.68
CA GLU A 109 -11.88 -0.01 12.95
C GLU A 109 -11.65 1.35 13.62
N ALA A 110 -11.04 2.27 12.86
CA ALA A 110 -10.69 3.59 13.38
C ALA A 110 -11.91 4.53 13.41
N SER A 111 -12.82 4.40 12.45
CA SER A 111 -14.05 5.20 12.34
C SER A 111 -15.09 4.42 11.55
N GLU A 112 -16.36 4.59 11.89
CA GLU A 112 -17.49 4.03 11.12
C GLU A 112 -17.75 4.79 9.80
N LYS A 113 -17.13 5.98 9.61
CA LYS A 113 -17.39 6.87 8.48
C LYS A 113 -16.12 7.25 7.74
N GLN A 114 -16.20 7.17 6.40
CA GLN A 114 -15.27 7.81 5.49
C GLN A 114 -15.56 9.31 5.41
N ALA A 115 -14.50 10.11 5.36
CA ALA A 115 -14.56 11.55 5.18
C ALA A 115 -14.45 11.92 3.70
N ASN A 116 -15.28 12.87 3.25
CA ASN A 116 -15.23 13.39 1.88
C ASN A 116 -14.23 14.54 1.73
N THR A 117 -13.92 15.20 2.84
CA THR A 117 -12.98 16.32 2.92
C THR A 117 -12.00 16.11 4.06
N TRP A 118 -10.80 16.68 3.96
CA TRP A 118 -9.80 16.59 5.04
C TRP A 118 -10.30 17.15 6.37
N ASP A 119 -11.14 18.19 6.33
CA ASP A 119 -11.70 18.84 7.51
C ASP A 119 -12.76 17.99 8.25
N GLU A 120 -13.29 16.94 7.60
CA GLU A 120 -14.21 15.97 8.20
C GLU A 120 -13.48 14.88 9.01
N LEU A 121 -12.15 14.77 8.87
CA LEU A 121 -11.36 13.80 9.63
C LEU A 121 -11.22 14.22 11.10
N PRO A 122 -11.08 13.25 12.02
CA PRO A 122 -10.72 13.55 13.41
C PRO A 122 -9.45 14.41 13.49
N PRO A 123 -9.38 15.40 14.39
CA PRO A 123 -8.26 16.35 14.45
C PRO A 123 -6.87 15.70 14.56
N GLU A 124 -6.76 14.62 15.34
CA GLU A 124 -5.49 13.89 15.52
C GLU A 124 -5.01 13.23 14.22
N ILE A 125 -5.95 12.68 13.44
CA ILE A 125 -5.67 12.05 12.14
C ILE A 125 -5.31 13.11 11.10
N LEU A 126 -6.02 14.24 11.09
CA LEU A 126 -5.71 15.37 10.21
C LEU A 126 -4.30 15.93 10.47
N GLU A 127 -3.94 16.20 11.73
CA GLU A 127 -2.61 16.72 12.10
C GLU A 127 -1.50 15.76 11.62
N THR A 128 -1.74 14.46 11.77
CA THR A 128 -0.86 13.41 11.27
C THR A 128 -0.62 13.52 9.75
N TYR A 129 -1.68 13.69 8.96
CA TYR A 129 -1.56 13.79 7.51
C TYR A 129 -1.01 15.15 7.04
N GLU A 130 -1.25 16.23 7.79
CA GLU A 130 -0.61 17.53 7.57
C GLU A 130 0.90 17.45 7.77
N LYS A 131 1.38 16.77 8.82
CA LYS A 131 2.83 16.53 9.04
C LYS A 131 3.47 15.72 7.91
N LEU A 132 2.71 14.81 7.29
CA LEU A 132 3.15 14.04 6.13
C LEU A 132 3.08 14.83 4.81
N GLY A 133 2.44 16.01 4.78
CA GLY A 133 2.34 16.86 3.60
C GLY A 133 1.33 16.38 2.55
N ILE A 134 0.48 15.40 2.86
CA ILE A 134 -0.46 14.79 1.89
C ILE A 134 -1.52 15.79 1.41
N PRO A 135 -2.21 16.54 2.31
CA PRO A 135 -3.19 17.52 1.86
C PRO A 135 -2.57 18.62 0.98
N GLN A 136 -1.30 18.95 1.20
CA GLN A 136 -0.57 19.89 0.37
C GLN A 136 -0.30 19.31 -1.02
N ALA A 137 0.18 18.06 -1.10
CA ALA A 137 0.44 17.38 -2.37
C ALA A 137 -0.82 17.26 -3.24
N GLU A 138 -1.99 16.99 -2.65
CA GLU A 138 -3.27 17.00 -3.36
C GLU A 138 -3.65 18.40 -3.85
N ARG A 139 -3.57 19.42 -2.98
CA ARG A 139 -3.90 20.82 -3.36
C ARG A 139 -3.00 21.34 -4.47
N GLU A 140 -1.72 20.98 -4.47
CA GLU A 140 -0.73 21.34 -5.48
C GLU A 140 -0.83 20.49 -6.75
N ARG A 141 -1.77 19.52 -6.80
CA ARG A 141 -1.98 18.59 -7.93
C ARG A 141 -0.73 17.77 -8.27
N LEU A 142 0.09 17.47 -7.27
CA LEU A 142 1.24 16.55 -7.41
C LEU A 142 0.77 15.10 -7.52
N VAL A 143 -0.48 14.83 -7.13
CA VAL A 143 -1.17 13.54 -7.21
C VAL A 143 -2.55 13.72 -7.85
N SER A 144 -2.96 12.71 -8.61
CA SER A 144 -4.23 12.69 -9.34
C SER A 144 -5.36 11.95 -8.59
N GLY A 145 -5.01 11.35 -7.45
CA GLY A 145 -5.95 10.79 -6.49
C GLY A 145 -5.20 10.37 -5.23
N VAL A 146 -5.90 10.41 -4.10
CA VAL A 146 -5.37 10.06 -2.78
C VAL A 146 -6.32 9.09 -2.08
N ALA A 147 -5.77 7.96 -1.62
CA ALA A 147 -6.41 7.10 -0.63
C ALA A 147 -5.60 7.16 0.68
N ALA A 148 -6.24 7.46 1.80
CA ALA A 148 -5.58 7.54 3.11
C ALA A 148 -6.18 6.50 4.06
N GLN A 149 -5.40 5.48 4.39
CA GLN A 149 -5.77 4.39 5.28
C GLN A 149 -5.11 4.56 6.65
N TYR A 150 -5.94 4.50 7.69
CA TYR A 150 -5.54 4.50 9.08
C TYR A 150 -6.00 3.19 9.73
N GLU A 151 -5.06 2.44 10.29
CA GLU A 151 -5.28 1.06 10.74
C GLU A 151 -5.86 0.15 9.64
N SER A 152 -7.06 -0.38 9.88
CA SER A 152 -7.82 -1.21 8.97
C SER A 152 -8.92 -0.46 8.23
N THR A 153 -8.92 0.88 8.24
CA THR A 153 -10.00 1.67 7.65
C THR A 153 -9.46 2.72 6.70
N VAL A 154 -9.94 2.75 5.46
CA VAL A 154 -9.72 3.88 4.55
C VAL A 154 -10.60 5.03 5.00
N LEU A 155 -10.00 6.14 5.44
CA LEU A 155 -10.71 7.27 6.02
C LEU A 155 -10.95 8.40 5.02
N TYR A 156 -10.15 8.48 3.96
CA TYR A 156 -10.26 9.51 2.93
C TYR A 156 -9.95 8.90 1.58
N HIS A 157 -10.76 9.24 0.58
CA HIS A 157 -10.57 8.80 -0.77
C HIS A 157 -11.05 9.88 -1.74
N LYS A 158 -10.20 10.27 -2.70
CA LYS A 158 -10.56 11.23 -3.74
C LYS A 158 -9.78 10.99 -5.02
N VAL A 159 -10.48 11.09 -6.15
CA VAL A 159 -9.90 11.01 -7.50
C VAL A 159 -10.21 12.31 -8.24
N ARG A 160 -9.35 12.69 -9.18
CA ARG A 160 -9.60 13.82 -10.07
C ARG A 160 -10.80 13.49 -10.98
N GLU A 161 -11.80 14.38 -11.03
CA GLU A 161 -13.08 14.18 -11.72
C GLU A 161 -12.94 13.85 -13.23
N ASP A 162 -11.89 14.34 -13.88
CA ASP A 162 -11.60 14.04 -15.29
C ASP A 162 -11.13 12.60 -15.51
N LEU A 163 -10.40 12.00 -14.56
CA LEU A 163 -10.03 10.58 -14.61
C LEU A 163 -11.25 9.69 -14.40
N GLU A 164 -12.15 10.07 -13.50
CA GLU A 164 -13.44 9.39 -13.33
C GLU A 164 -14.29 9.48 -14.59
N ALA A 165 -14.29 10.63 -15.27
CA ALA A 165 -14.97 10.82 -16.55
C ALA A 165 -14.37 9.97 -17.69
N GLU A 166 -13.07 9.66 -17.62
CA GLU A 166 -12.40 8.70 -18.51
C GLU A 166 -12.67 7.24 -18.12
N GLY A 167 -13.33 6.99 -16.99
CA GLY A 167 -13.70 5.66 -16.50
C GLY A 167 -12.64 4.99 -15.61
N VAL A 168 -11.62 5.73 -15.17
CA VAL A 168 -10.65 5.21 -14.19
C VAL A 168 -11.36 4.91 -12.88
N LEU A 169 -11.19 3.68 -12.39
CA LEU A 169 -11.58 3.33 -11.04
C LEU A 169 -10.33 3.36 -10.17
N PHE A 170 -10.29 4.27 -9.21
CA PHE A 170 -9.41 4.19 -8.05
C PHE A 170 -10.35 4.19 -6.86
N LEU A 171 -10.34 3.13 -6.07
CA LEU A 171 -11.23 2.91 -4.95
C LEU A 171 -10.46 2.20 -3.84
N ASP A 172 -10.98 2.22 -2.62
CA ASP A 172 -10.58 1.22 -1.63
C ASP A 172 -11.14 -0.17 -2.01
N THR A 173 -10.53 -1.22 -1.47
CA THR A 173 -10.92 -2.61 -1.78
C THR A 173 -12.33 -2.99 -1.32
N ASP A 174 -12.86 -2.33 -0.29
CA ASP A 174 -14.20 -2.63 0.25
C ASP A 174 -15.28 -2.06 -0.65
N THR A 175 -15.12 -0.78 -1.02
CA THR A 175 -15.96 -0.12 -2.01
C THR A 175 -15.92 -0.85 -3.35
N ALA A 176 -14.73 -1.25 -3.82
CA ALA A 176 -14.62 -2.01 -5.07
C ALA A 176 -15.30 -3.38 -5.02
N LEU A 177 -15.25 -4.08 -3.88
CA LEU A 177 -15.96 -5.35 -3.70
C LEU A 177 -17.48 -5.18 -3.72
N GLN A 178 -17.99 -4.09 -3.13
CA GLN A 178 -19.43 -3.83 -3.04
C GLN A 178 -20.01 -3.26 -4.35
N GLU A 179 -19.34 -2.29 -4.96
CA GLU A 179 -19.87 -1.56 -6.13
C GLU A 179 -19.48 -2.20 -7.47
N HIS A 180 -18.35 -2.92 -7.51
CA HIS A 180 -17.80 -3.53 -8.72
C HIS A 180 -17.53 -5.03 -8.55
N GLU A 181 -18.43 -5.75 -7.85
CA GLU A 181 -18.26 -7.15 -7.46
C GLU A 181 -17.81 -8.07 -8.62
N ASP A 182 -18.43 -7.97 -9.79
CA ASP A 182 -18.10 -8.82 -10.95
C ASP A 182 -16.66 -8.65 -11.41
N LEU A 183 -16.19 -7.40 -11.47
CA LEU A 183 -14.82 -7.07 -11.87
C LEU A 183 -13.84 -7.47 -10.77
N PHE A 184 -14.16 -7.17 -9.51
CA PHE A 184 -13.34 -7.52 -8.36
C PHE A 184 -13.16 -9.04 -8.26
N ARG A 185 -14.26 -9.80 -8.25
CA ARG A 185 -14.29 -11.26 -8.13
C ARG A 185 -13.54 -11.96 -9.26
N LYS A 186 -13.53 -11.38 -10.47
CA LYS A 186 -12.79 -11.93 -11.62
C LYS A 186 -11.28 -11.91 -11.42
N HIS A 187 -10.75 -10.96 -10.66
CA HIS A 187 -9.31 -10.71 -10.56
C HIS A 187 -8.73 -10.95 -9.17
N PHE A 188 -9.53 -10.84 -8.11
CA PHE A 188 -9.07 -10.96 -6.74
C PHE A 188 -8.53 -12.35 -6.40
N ALA A 189 -7.32 -12.40 -5.82
CA ALA A 189 -6.63 -13.63 -5.42
C ALA A 189 -6.41 -14.63 -6.57
N THR A 190 -6.29 -14.13 -7.80
CA THR A 190 -6.02 -14.96 -8.99
C THR A 190 -4.53 -15.05 -9.31
N ILE A 191 -3.77 -13.98 -9.04
CA ILE A 191 -2.32 -13.93 -9.25
C ILE A 191 -1.60 -14.43 -7.99
N ILE A 192 -2.10 -14.05 -6.81
CA ILE A 192 -1.61 -14.51 -5.50
C ILE A 192 -2.78 -15.21 -4.78
N PRO A 193 -2.98 -16.51 -5.02
CA PRO A 193 -4.04 -17.27 -4.38
C PRO A 193 -3.75 -17.52 -2.88
N PRO A 194 -4.77 -17.90 -2.07
CA PRO A 194 -4.58 -18.18 -0.63
C PRO A 194 -3.61 -19.32 -0.34
N ASN A 195 -3.31 -20.16 -1.33
CA ASN A 195 -2.34 -21.25 -1.23
C ASN A 195 -0.95 -20.86 -1.76
N ASP A 196 -0.66 -19.59 -1.96
CA ASP A 196 0.66 -19.15 -2.40
C ASP A 196 1.71 -19.40 -1.31
N ASN A 197 1.57 -18.72 -0.18
CA ASN A 197 2.43 -18.85 0.98
C ASN A 197 1.64 -18.61 2.28
N LYS A 198 2.28 -18.80 3.45
CA LYS A 198 1.59 -18.70 4.76
C LYS A 198 1.04 -17.29 5.00
N PHE A 199 1.78 -16.25 4.67
CA PHE A 199 1.37 -14.85 4.90
C PHE A 199 0.41 -14.33 3.85
N ALA A 200 0.48 -14.82 2.61
CA ALA A 200 -0.58 -14.60 1.62
C ALA A 200 -1.91 -15.24 2.07
N ALA A 201 -1.88 -16.45 2.65
CA ALA A 201 -3.07 -17.08 3.23
C ALA A 201 -3.64 -16.26 4.40
N LEU A 202 -2.76 -15.78 5.29
CA LEU A 202 -3.13 -14.91 6.40
C LEU A 202 -3.78 -13.63 5.89
N ASN A 203 -3.12 -12.91 4.98
CA ASN A 203 -3.65 -11.70 4.36
C ASN A 203 -5.01 -11.97 3.70
N THR A 204 -5.19 -13.03 2.90
CA THR A 204 -6.51 -13.30 2.30
C THR A 204 -7.59 -13.62 3.35
N ALA A 205 -7.23 -14.17 4.51
CA ALA A 205 -8.21 -14.41 5.58
C ALA A 205 -8.67 -13.10 6.23
N VAL A 206 -7.77 -12.14 6.44
CA VAL A 206 -8.02 -10.98 7.33
C VAL A 206 -7.83 -9.62 6.68
N TRP A 207 -7.63 -9.53 5.36
CA TRP A 207 -7.42 -8.25 4.68
C TRP A 207 -8.52 -7.27 5.03
N SER A 208 -8.13 -6.04 5.32
CA SER A 208 -9.02 -5.05 5.92
C SER A 208 -9.01 -3.69 5.22
N GLY A 209 -8.09 -3.48 4.28
CA GLY A 209 -8.08 -2.34 3.38
C GLY A 209 -7.13 -2.58 2.21
N GLY A 210 -6.71 -1.49 1.57
CA GLY A 210 -5.87 -1.51 0.37
C GLY A 210 -6.46 -0.68 -0.76
N SER A 211 -5.96 -0.88 -1.96
CA SER A 211 -6.39 -0.13 -3.15
C SER A 211 -6.86 -1.06 -4.25
N PHE A 212 -7.97 -0.70 -4.89
CA PHE A 212 -8.43 -1.28 -6.15
C PHE A 212 -8.29 -0.24 -7.26
N ILE A 213 -7.53 -0.58 -8.30
CA ILE A 213 -7.29 0.30 -9.44
C ILE A 213 -7.63 -0.44 -10.73
N TRP A 214 -8.50 0.14 -11.54
CA TRP A 214 -8.79 -0.32 -12.89
C TRP A 214 -8.62 0.85 -13.87
N ILE A 215 -7.75 0.67 -14.86
CA ILE A 215 -7.49 1.67 -15.90
C ILE A 215 -8.09 1.17 -17.22
N PRO A 216 -9.04 1.90 -17.83
CA PRO A 216 -9.65 1.55 -19.11
C PRO A 216 -8.66 1.45 -20.27
N GLU A 217 -9.08 0.79 -21.35
CA GLU A 217 -8.28 0.61 -22.56
C GLU A 217 -7.84 1.97 -23.14
N GLY A 218 -6.54 2.11 -23.39
CA GLY A 218 -5.94 3.31 -23.98
C GLY A 218 -5.82 4.54 -23.05
N VAL A 219 -6.42 4.51 -21.85
CA VAL A 219 -6.36 5.63 -20.89
C VAL A 219 -4.98 5.72 -20.25
N LYS A 220 -4.47 6.95 -20.11
CA LYS A 220 -3.14 7.22 -19.55
C LYS A 220 -3.25 8.18 -18.37
N VAL A 221 -2.85 7.69 -17.21
CA VAL A 221 -2.81 8.46 -15.96
C VAL A 221 -1.38 8.99 -15.76
N ASP A 222 -1.11 10.18 -16.29
CA ASP A 222 0.23 10.78 -16.32
C ASP A 222 0.70 11.32 -14.96
N ILE A 223 -0.24 11.79 -14.14
CA ILE A 223 0.02 12.21 -12.76
C ILE A 223 -0.22 11.01 -11.84
N PRO A 224 0.69 10.68 -10.91
CA PRO A 224 0.55 9.48 -10.10
C PRO A 224 -0.72 9.45 -9.26
N LEU A 225 -1.30 8.26 -9.10
CA LEU A 225 -2.25 7.96 -8.02
C LEU A 225 -1.45 7.57 -6.78
N GLN A 226 -1.87 8.02 -5.61
CA GLN A 226 -1.15 7.77 -4.38
C GLN A 226 -2.03 7.18 -3.29
N ALA A 227 -1.55 6.15 -2.61
CA ALA A 227 -2.14 5.66 -1.37
C ALA A 227 -1.14 5.79 -0.21
N TYR A 228 -1.67 6.14 0.96
CA TYR A 228 -0.92 6.24 2.20
C TYR A 228 -1.52 5.34 3.27
N PHE A 229 -0.65 4.60 3.94
CA PHE A 229 -1.01 3.65 4.98
C PHE A 229 -0.30 4.01 6.29
N ARG A 230 -1.07 4.17 7.37
CA ARG A 230 -0.57 4.45 8.72
C ARG A 230 -1.09 3.44 9.74
N ILE A 231 -0.18 2.88 10.53
CA ILE A 231 -0.46 2.01 11.69
C ILE A 231 -0.29 2.88 12.93
N ASN A 232 -1.25 2.98 13.84
CA ASN A 232 -1.09 3.72 15.10
C ASN A 232 -1.31 2.83 16.34
N LYS A 233 -1.97 1.69 16.25
CA LYS A 233 -2.27 0.85 17.41
C LYS A 233 -1.15 -0.15 17.69
N GLN A 234 -0.78 -0.25 18.97
CA GLN A 234 0.19 -1.25 19.43
C GLN A 234 -0.34 -2.69 19.23
N ASN A 235 0.55 -3.60 18.84
CA ASN A 235 0.23 -5.01 18.54
C ASN A 235 -0.87 -5.19 17.47
N MET A 236 -1.03 -4.23 16.56
CA MET A 236 -1.90 -4.40 15.41
C MET A 236 -1.14 -5.06 14.25
N GLY A 237 -1.81 -5.97 13.56
CA GLY A 237 -1.38 -6.43 12.25
C GLY A 237 -2.04 -5.59 11.15
N GLN A 238 -1.25 -5.06 10.22
CA GLN A 238 -1.75 -4.39 9.02
C GLN A 238 -1.77 -5.37 7.84
N PHE A 239 -2.96 -5.55 7.27
CA PHE A 239 -3.21 -6.50 6.18
C PHE A 239 -3.90 -5.78 5.02
N GLU A 240 -3.12 -4.97 4.30
CA GLU A 240 -3.58 -4.32 3.09
C GLU A 240 -3.49 -5.27 1.89
N ARG A 241 -4.38 -5.08 0.92
CA ARG A 241 -4.32 -5.79 -0.35
C ARG A 241 -4.58 -4.86 -1.52
N THR A 242 -3.61 -4.73 -2.40
CA THR A 242 -3.69 -3.87 -3.57
C THR A 242 -3.91 -4.71 -4.83
N LEU A 243 -4.90 -4.33 -5.63
CA LEU A 243 -5.26 -4.98 -6.90
C LEU A 243 -5.29 -3.94 -8.01
N ILE A 244 -4.39 -4.06 -8.99
CA ILE A 244 -4.28 -3.14 -10.13
C ILE A 244 -4.51 -3.91 -11.42
N ILE A 245 -5.44 -3.43 -12.25
CA ILE A 245 -5.71 -3.94 -13.59
C ILE A 245 -5.54 -2.80 -14.59
N ALA A 246 -4.52 -2.92 -15.45
CA ALA A 246 -4.28 -2.01 -16.55
C ALA A 246 -4.76 -2.67 -17.85
N GLU A 247 -5.86 -2.18 -18.43
CA GLU A 247 -6.43 -2.66 -19.71
C GLU A 247 -5.51 -2.36 -20.91
N PRO A 248 -5.73 -2.95 -22.11
CA PRO A 248 -4.77 -2.85 -23.21
C PRO A 248 -4.37 -1.41 -23.52
N GLY A 249 -3.07 -1.20 -23.78
CA GLY A 249 -2.53 0.13 -24.12
C GLY A 249 -2.64 1.22 -23.04
N SER A 250 -3.13 0.90 -21.84
CA SER A 250 -3.27 1.87 -20.75
C SER A 250 -1.94 2.18 -20.04
N TYR A 251 -1.92 3.28 -19.27
CA TYR A 251 -0.78 3.64 -18.43
C TYR A 251 -1.21 4.12 -17.05
N ILE A 252 -0.49 3.69 -16.02
CA ILE A 252 -0.62 4.20 -14.65
C ILE A 252 0.74 4.23 -13.95
N HIS A 253 0.97 5.30 -13.20
CA HIS A 253 1.96 5.35 -12.13
C HIS A 253 1.22 5.37 -10.79
N TYR A 254 1.41 4.33 -9.98
CA TYR A 254 0.89 4.24 -8.63
C TYR A 254 2.02 4.34 -7.62
N VAL A 255 1.81 5.17 -6.58
CA VAL A 255 2.76 5.38 -5.48
C VAL A 255 2.11 4.93 -4.18
N GLU A 256 2.80 4.05 -3.48
CA GLU A 256 2.45 3.54 -2.15
C GLU A 256 3.43 4.11 -1.14
N GLY A 257 2.92 4.86 -0.16
CA GLY A 257 3.68 5.38 0.97
C GLY A 257 3.26 4.72 2.28
N CYS A 258 4.18 4.04 2.96
CA CYS A 258 3.92 3.43 4.27
C CYS A 258 4.79 4.12 5.34
N THR A 259 4.15 4.63 6.41
CA THR A 259 4.85 5.22 7.56
C THR A 259 4.21 4.75 8.87
N ALA A 260 5.02 4.50 9.91
CA ALA A 260 4.55 4.05 11.23
C ALA A 260 5.11 4.91 12.39
N PRO A 261 4.45 5.05 13.54
CA PRO A 261 5.06 5.56 14.77
C PRO A 261 6.17 4.63 15.30
N ILE A 262 7.01 5.13 16.22
CA ILE A 262 7.93 4.28 16.98
C ILE A 262 7.16 3.74 18.19
N TYR A 263 6.89 2.44 18.21
CA TYR A 263 6.38 1.75 19.39
C TYR A 263 7.42 0.83 20.00
N SER A 264 7.20 0.44 21.26
CA SER A 264 8.03 -0.54 21.98
C SER A 264 7.63 -1.99 21.73
N SER A 265 6.48 -2.25 21.10
CA SER A 265 5.94 -3.57 20.80
C SER A 265 6.01 -3.89 19.32
N ASP A 266 6.28 -5.16 18.98
CA ASP A 266 6.41 -5.60 17.59
C ASP A 266 5.06 -5.50 16.85
N SER A 267 5.10 -4.96 15.64
CA SER A 267 3.94 -4.88 14.72
C SER A 267 4.19 -5.72 13.48
N LEU A 268 3.11 -6.23 12.88
CA LEU A 268 3.17 -7.06 11.68
C LEU A 268 2.57 -6.30 10.52
N HIS A 269 3.34 -6.07 9.45
CA HIS A 269 2.83 -5.61 8.18
C HIS A 269 2.90 -6.76 7.17
N SER A 270 1.74 -7.19 6.66
CA SER A 270 1.63 -8.30 5.71
C SER A 270 0.74 -7.89 4.54
N ALA A 271 1.32 -7.14 3.60
CA ALA A 271 0.63 -6.72 2.39
C ALA A 271 0.63 -7.79 1.28
N VAL A 272 -0.37 -7.71 0.41
CA VAL A 272 -0.40 -8.45 -0.86
C VAL A 272 -0.69 -7.50 -2.01
N VAL A 273 0.11 -7.55 -3.07
CA VAL A 273 -0.05 -6.72 -4.26
C VAL A 273 -0.18 -7.60 -5.50
N GLU A 274 -1.32 -7.49 -6.19
CA GLU A 274 -1.64 -8.19 -7.43
C GLU A 274 -1.76 -7.18 -8.57
N ILE A 275 -0.95 -7.33 -9.63
CA ILE A 275 -0.97 -6.41 -10.78
C ILE A 275 -1.15 -7.21 -12.08
N LEU A 276 -2.21 -6.92 -12.82
CA LEU A 276 -2.43 -7.44 -14.17
C LEU A 276 -2.16 -6.33 -15.20
N VAL A 277 -1.14 -6.52 -16.03
CA VAL A 277 -0.77 -5.58 -17.10
C VAL A 277 -1.13 -6.22 -18.45
N LYS A 278 -2.25 -5.78 -19.04
CA LYS A 278 -2.78 -6.32 -20.30
C LYS A 278 -1.96 -5.84 -21.52
N PRO A 279 -2.23 -6.34 -22.75
CA PRO A 279 -1.33 -6.16 -23.87
C PRO A 279 -1.04 -4.69 -24.19
N GLY A 280 0.25 -4.36 -24.32
CA GLY A 280 0.70 -2.99 -24.61
C GLY A 280 0.51 -1.98 -23.47
N ALA A 281 -0.03 -2.39 -22.33
CA ALA A 281 -0.21 -1.51 -21.17
C ALA A 281 1.10 -1.34 -20.40
N ARG A 282 1.19 -0.29 -19.58
CA ARG A 282 2.34 -0.01 -18.72
C ARG A 282 1.91 0.36 -17.31
N VAL A 283 2.47 -0.34 -16.32
CA VAL A 283 2.28 -0.02 -14.91
C VAL A 283 3.63 0.30 -14.30
N ARG A 284 3.70 1.44 -13.61
CA ARG A 284 4.80 1.77 -12.71
C ARG A 284 4.28 1.76 -11.29
N TYR A 285 4.86 0.91 -10.45
CA TYR A 285 4.55 0.79 -9.03
C TYR A 285 5.75 1.28 -8.24
N THR A 286 5.55 2.33 -7.45
CA THR A 286 6.58 2.89 -6.57
C THR A 286 6.18 2.68 -5.13
N THR A 287 7.01 1.98 -4.35
CA THR A 287 6.83 1.89 -2.90
C THR A 287 7.97 2.63 -2.21
N ILE A 288 7.61 3.48 -1.27
CA ILE A 288 8.55 4.07 -0.31
C ILE A 288 8.04 3.70 1.06
N GLN A 289 8.76 2.79 1.72
CA GLN A 289 8.46 2.36 3.08
C GLN A 289 9.57 2.86 4.02
N ASN A 290 9.13 3.40 5.15
CA ASN A 290 10.01 3.77 6.25
C ASN A 290 9.39 3.20 7.54
N TRP A 291 9.82 2.00 7.90
CA TRP A 291 9.31 1.30 9.09
C TRP A 291 10.24 1.53 10.29
N SER A 292 9.70 1.47 11.49
CA SER A 292 10.52 1.32 12.70
C SER A 292 11.15 -0.08 12.75
N ASN A 293 12.27 -0.24 13.48
CA ASN A 293 13.04 -1.51 13.54
C ASN A 293 12.31 -2.69 14.22
N ASN A 294 11.08 -2.48 14.69
CA ASN A 294 10.23 -3.46 15.37
C ASN A 294 9.03 -3.89 14.49
N VAL A 295 9.07 -3.63 13.18
CA VAL A 295 8.00 -4.03 12.26
C VAL A 295 8.46 -5.19 11.39
N TYR A 296 7.76 -6.31 11.46
CA TYR A 296 7.95 -7.41 10.52
C TYR A 296 7.24 -7.09 9.21
N ASN A 297 7.99 -6.92 8.14
CA ASN A 297 7.48 -6.57 6.82
C ASN A 297 7.44 -7.79 5.89
N LEU A 298 6.29 -8.49 5.86
CA LEU A 298 6.09 -9.78 5.21
C LEU A 298 5.18 -9.67 3.99
N VAL A 299 5.68 -9.02 2.93
CA VAL A 299 4.88 -8.66 1.76
C VAL A 299 5.00 -9.69 0.63
N THR A 300 3.88 -9.96 -0.06
CA THR A 300 3.89 -10.70 -1.33
C THR A 300 3.40 -9.80 -2.46
N LYS A 301 4.32 -9.34 -3.34
CA LYS A 301 3.97 -8.57 -4.55
C LYS A 301 4.18 -9.42 -5.80
N ARG A 302 3.22 -9.44 -6.73
CA ARG A 302 3.34 -10.16 -8.00
C ARG A 302 2.57 -9.46 -9.11
N ALA A 303 3.21 -9.35 -10.27
CA ALA A 303 2.60 -8.87 -11.49
C ALA A 303 2.57 -9.95 -12.58
N VAL A 304 1.56 -9.89 -13.44
CA VAL A 304 1.48 -10.62 -14.71
C VAL A 304 1.51 -9.60 -15.84
N ALA A 305 2.57 -9.61 -16.64
CA ALA A 305 2.72 -8.77 -17.82
C ALA A 305 2.41 -9.57 -19.09
N GLU A 306 1.38 -9.17 -19.83
CA GLU A 306 0.98 -9.80 -21.08
C GLU A 306 1.81 -9.30 -22.28
N LYS A 307 1.37 -9.61 -23.50
CA LYS A 307 2.10 -9.31 -24.74
C LYS A 307 2.41 -7.81 -24.85
N ASN A 308 3.70 -7.47 -25.00
CA ASN A 308 4.19 -6.09 -25.10
C ASN A 308 3.84 -5.19 -23.90
N ALA A 309 3.41 -5.78 -22.78
CA ALA A 309 3.16 -5.05 -21.54
C ALA A 309 4.48 -4.69 -20.84
N THR A 310 4.46 -3.62 -20.04
CA THR A 310 5.61 -3.20 -19.22
C THR A 310 5.20 -3.07 -17.76
N MET A 311 5.92 -3.75 -16.87
CA MET A 311 5.79 -3.59 -15.43
C MET A 311 7.09 -3.03 -14.87
N GLU A 312 7.03 -1.90 -14.16
CA GLU A 312 8.15 -1.26 -13.47
C GLU A 312 7.92 -1.28 -11.96
N TRP A 313 8.82 -1.91 -11.21
CA TRP A 313 8.87 -1.84 -9.75
C TRP A 313 9.95 -0.85 -9.33
N ILE A 314 9.60 0.09 -8.47
CA ILE A 314 10.54 1.05 -7.87
C ILE A 314 10.36 0.97 -6.35
N ASP A 315 11.26 0.27 -5.68
CA ASP A 315 11.17 0.04 -4.25
C ASP A 315 12.26 0.80 -3.48
N GLY A 316 11.83 1.61 -2.51
CA GLY A 316 12.67 2.24 -1.50
C GLY A 316 12.32 1.68 -0.12
N ASN A 317 13.16 0.76 0.37
CA ASN A 317 12.93 0.04 1.62
C ASN A 317 13.89 0.54 2.72
N ILE A 318 13.34 1.21 3.74
CA ILE A 318 14.10 1.79 4.85
C ILE A 318 13.49 1.28 6.17
N GLY A 319 14.33 0.78 7.09
CA GLY A 319 13.88 0.13 8.32
C GLY A 319 13.31 -1.28 8.11
N SER A 320 12.68 -1.85 9.15
CA SER A 320 12.25 -3.26 9.34
C SER A 320 13.34 -4.28 9.68
#